data_AF-A0A7C2J382-F1
#
_entry.id   AF-A0A7C2J382-F1
#
_cell.length_a   1.000
_cell.length_b   1.000
_cell.length_c   1.000
_cell.angle_alpha   90.00
_cell.angle_beta   90.00
_cell.angle_gamma   90.00
#
_symmetry.space_group_name_H-M   'P 1'
#
loop_
_entity.id
_entity.type
_entity.pdbx_description
1 polymer ?
#
loop_
_entity_poly.entity_id
_entity_poly.type
_entity_poly.pdbx_seq_one_letter_code
_entity_poly.pdbx_strand_id
1 'polypeptide(L)'
;MPDLRYRTFRMKVYGRLCPPDLPPKERERFLVLLDRLDEDGMEAFFAERPLEPQIKRAVQVLREARDLGDRINVLDRTLPVLPHVEITECYNRLRALGNEIGDLEASGALK
;
A
#
# COMPACT_ATOMS: atom_id res chain seq x y z
N MET A 1 1.32 2.64 -15.17
CA MET A 1 0.54 3.02 -13.97
C MET A 1 0.99 2.11 -12.84
N PRO A 2 1.31 2.65 -11.65
CA PRO A 2 1.42 1.89 -10.41
C PRO A 2 0.28 0.87 -10.28
N ASP A 3 0.58 -0.42 -10.17
CA ASP A 3 -0.44 -1.41 -9.84
C ASP A 3 -0.28 -1.83 -8.38
N LEU A 4 -1.06 -1.19 -7.53
CA LEU A 4 -1.07 -1.43 -6.09
C LEU A 4 -1.62 -2.81 -5.71
N ARG A 5 -2.14 -3.59 -6.67
CA ARG A 5 -2.48 -5.00 -6.45
C ARG A 5 -1.26 -5.82 -6.05
N TYR A 6 -0.10 -5.51 -6.64
CA TYR A 6 1.10 -6.30 -6.42
C TYR A 6 1.85 -5.83 -5.16
N ARG A 7 2.11 -6.79 -4.27
CA ARG A 7 2.91 -6.59 -3.06
C ARG A 7 4.24 -5.90 -3.36
N THR A 8 4.95 -6.31 -4.42
CA THR A 8 6.23 -5.68 -4.82
C THR A 8 6.10 -4.18 -5.10
N PHE A 9 4.97 -3.72 -5.64
CA PHE A 9 4.75 -2.31 -5.86
C PHE A 9 4.44 -1.59 -4.54
N ARG A 10 3.56 -2.15 -3.70
CA ARG A 10 3.27 -1.61 -2.36
C ARG A 10 4.54 -1.49 -1.51
N MET A 11 5.44 -2.46 -1.58
CA MET A 11 6.74 -2.42 -0.87
C MET A 11 7.61 -1.23 -1.29
N LYS A 12 7.60 -0.85 -2.57
CA LYS A 12 8.33 0.33 -3.04
C LYS A 12 7.75 1.61 -2.43
N VAL A 13 6.42 1.69 -2.31
CA VAL A 13 5.75 2.84 -1.69
C VAL A 13 6.04 2.88 -0.18
N TYR A 14 5.97 1.74 0.52
CA TYR A 14 6.40 1.66 1.93
C TYR A 14 7.85 2.08 2.12
N GLY A 15 8.75 1.70 1.22
CA GLY A 15 10.15 2.14 1.24
C GLY A 15 10.30 3.67 1.20
N ARG A 16 9.50 4.33 0.37
CA ARG A 16 9.46 5.81 0.23
C ARG A 16 8.77 6.52 1.40
N LEU A 17 7.92 5.79 2.12
CA LEU A 17 7.26 6.27 3.34
C LEU A 17 8.17 6.27 4.57
N CYS A 18 9.36 5.69 4.49
CA CYS A 18 10.31 5.62 5.60
C CYS A 18 10.66 7.04 6.08
N PRO A 19 10.29 7.46 7.31
CA PRO A 19 10.57 8.80 7.77
C PRO A 19 12.09 9.05 7.83
N PRO A 20 12.58 10.17 7.27
CA PRO A 20 14.01 10.46 7.17
C PRO A 20 14.65 10.77 8.54
N ASP A 21 13.84 11.09 9.53
CA ASP A 21 14.20 11.44 10.90
C ASP A 21 14.14 10.26 11.89
N LEU A 22 13.86 9.03 11.40
CA LEU A 22 13.86 7.84 12.25
C LEU A 22 15.22 7.63 12.95
N PRO A 23 15.23 7.32 14.26
CA PRO A 23 16.40 6.85 14.96
C PRO A 23 17.01 5.61 14.28
N PRO A 24 18.34 5.42 14.30
CA PRO A 24 18.99 4.31 13.58
C PRO A 24 18.40 2.92 13.87
N LYS A 25 18.07 2.64 15.14
CA LYS A 25 17.44 1.38 15.56
C LYS A 25 16.05 1.17 14.97
N GLU A 26 15.26 2.25 14.86
CA GLU A 26 13.91 2.17 14.31
C GLU A 26 13.94 2.05 12.79
N ARG A 27 14.88 2.74 12.14
CA ARG A 27 15.15 2.58 10.71
C ARG A 27 15.56 1.14 10.40
N GLU A 28 16.45 0.56 11.19
CA GLU A 28 16.85 -0.85 11.03
C GLU A 28 15.65 -1.80 11.20
N ARG A 29 14.82 -1.60 12.24
CA ARG A 29 13.57 -2.36 12.41
C ARG A 29 12.68 -2.24 11.17
N PHE A 30 12.52 -1.05 10.61
CA PHE A 30 11.71 -0.84 9.40
C PHE A 30 12.30 -1.52 8.16
N LEU A 31 13.61 -1.44 7.96
CA LEU A 31 14.30 -2.10 6.85
C LEU A 31 14.16 -3.63 6.94
N VAL A 32 14.21 -4.22 8.14
CA VAL A 32 13.96 -5.66 8.33
C VAL A 32 12.52 -6.02 7.95
N LEU A 33 11.54 -5.18 8.26
CA LEU A 33 10.15 -5.40 7.83
C LEU A 33 10.05 -5.34 6.30
N LEU A 34 10.71 -4.37 5.65
CA LEU A 34 10.75 -4.24 4.19
C LEU A 34 11.38 -5.45 3.51
N ASP A 35 12.50 -5.94 4.05
CA ASP A 35 13.20 -7.12 3.52
C ASP A 35 12.34 -8.39 3.64
N ARG A 36 11.60 -8.52 4.74
CA ARG A 36 10.63 -9.61 4.96
C ARG A 36 9.31 -9.41 4.22
N LEU A 37 9.15 -8.28 3.55
CA LEU A 37 7.93 -7.82 2.89
C LEU A 37 6.71 -7.76 3.84
N ASP A 38 6.93 -7.61 5.14
CA ASP A 38 5.93 -7.75 6.21
C ASP A 38 4.98 -6.53 6.27
N GLU A 39 3.89 -6.59 5.50
CA GLU A 39 2.89 -5.52 5.41
C GLU A 39 2.21 -5.23 6.76
N ASP A 40 1.84 -6.27 7.50
CA ASP A 40 1.20 -6.11 8.82
C ASP A 40 2.17 -5.50 9.83
N GLY A 41 3.42 -5.93 9.83
CA GLY A 41 4.47 -5.35 10.65
C GLY A 41 4.73 -3.88 10.32
N MET A 42 4.68 -3.49 9.03
CA MET A 42 4.80 -2.08 8.62
C MET A 42 3.58 -1.26 9.04
N GLU A 43 2.36 -1.77 8.85
CA GLU A 43 1.14 -1.10 9.30
C GLU A 43 1.18 -0.85 10.81
N ALA A 44 1.59 -1.85 11.60
CA ALA A 44 1.77 -1.69 13.05
C ALA A 44 2.86 -0.66 13.38
N PHE A 45 4.00 -0.69 12.68
CA PHE A 45 5.08 0.28 12.83
C PHE A 45 4.58 1.72 12.61
N PHE A 46 3.76 1.94 11.60
CA PHE A 46 3.17 3.25 11.32
C PHE A 46 2.06 3.63 12.32
N ALA A 47 1.27 2.68 12.82
CA ALA A 47 0.20 2.91 13.78
C ALA A 47 0.69 3.35 15.18
N GLU A 48 1.89 2.91 15.58
CA GLU A 48 2.51 3.26 16.86
C GLU A 48 2.99 4.73 16.94
N ARG A 49 2.88 5.51 15.85
CA ARG A 49 3.52 6.83 15.73
C ARG A 49 2.55 7.94 15.34
N PRO A 50 2.80 9.19 15.77
CA PRO A 50 2.17 10.34 15.17
C PRO A 50 2.72 10.52 13.75
N LEU A 51 1.87 10.32 12.75
CA LEU A 51 2.23 10.49 11.35
C LEU A 51 1.64 11.78 10.80
N GLU A 52 2.36 12.38 9.85
CA GLU A 52 1.79 13.44 9.03
C GLU A 52 0.53 12.92 8.30
N PRO A 53 -0.51 13.76 8.12
CA PRO A 53 -1.77 13.34 7.50
C PRO A 53 -1.58 12.66 6.14
N GLN A 54 -0.60 13.11 5.37
CA GLN A 54 -0.28 12.56 4.05
C GLN A 54 0.31 11.15 4.12
N ILE A 55 1.24 10.91 5.05
CA ILE A 55 1.82 9.58 5.31
C ILE A 55 0.74 8.63 5.83
N LYS A 56 -0.11 9.10 6.75
CA LYS A 56 -1.25 8.33 7.25
C LYS A 56 -2.20 7.94 6.12
N ARG A 57 -2.47 8.85 5.18
CA ARG A 57 -3.31 8.56 4.02
C ARG A 57 -2.66 7.55 3.08
N ALA A 58 -1.36 7.69 2.80
CA ALA A 58 -0.64 6.72 1.98
C ALA A 58 -0.66 5.31 2.59
N VAL A 59 -0.46 5.16 3.90
CA VAL A 59 -0.58 3.87 4.60
C VAL A 59 -2.00 3.30 4.46
N GLN A 60 -3.03 4.14 4.59
CA GLN A 60 -4.42 3.72 4.39
C GLN A 60 -4.68 3.26 2.96
N VAL A 61 -4.16 3.98 1.96
CA VAL A 61 -4.28 3.61 0.54
C VAL A 61 -3.62 2.25 0.26
N LEU A 62 -2.46 1.99 0.86
CA LEU A 62 -1.76 0.71 0.71
C LEU A 62 -2.55 -0.45 1.32
N ARG A 63 -3.14 -0.25 2.49
CA ARG A 63 -4.04 -1.22 3.13
C ARG A 63 -5.30 -1.47 2.29
N GLU A 64 -5.98 -0.40 1.83
CA GLU A 64 -7.15 -0.52 0.95
C GLU A 64 -6.80 -1.31 -0.32
N ALA A 65 -5.62 -1.10 -0.90
CA ALA A 65 -5.18 -1.82 -2.09
C ALA A 65 -4.87 -3.30 -1.84
N ARG A 66 -4.31 -3.65 -0.66
CA ARG A 66 -4.14 -5.03 -0.23
C ARG A 66 -5.48 -5.74 -0.11
N ASP A 67 -6.43 -5.14 0.62
CA ASP A 67 -7.76 -5.71 0.85
C ASP A 67 -8.52 -5.93 -0.47
N LEU A 68 -8.41 -4.98 -1.41
CA LEU A 68 -8.98 -5.13 -2.76
C LEU A 68 -8.29 -6.24 -3.57
N GLY A 69 -6.97 -6.36 -3.47
CA GLY A 69 -6.22 -7.45 -4.11
C GLY A 69 -6.66 -8.82 -3.60
N ASP A 70 -6.85 -8.97 -2.30
CA ASP A 70 -7.34 -10.20 -1.68
C ASP A 70 -8.79 -10.48 -2.07
N ARG A 71 -9.65 -9.45 -2.10
CA ARG A 71 -11.03 -9.58 -2.59
C ARG A 71 -11.07 -10.06 -4.05
N ILE A 72 -10.25 -9.49 -4.93
CA ILE A 72 -10.15 -9.94 -6.33
C ILE A 72 -9.74 -11.41 -6.38
N ASN A 73 -8.74 -11.83 -5.59
CA ASN A 73 -8.30 -13.23 -5.57
C ASN A 73 -9.40 -14.19 -5.08
N VAL A 74 -10.26 -13.76 -4.14
CA VAL A 74 -11.43 -14.55 -3.74
C VAL A 74 -12.44 -14.61 -4.88
N LEU A 75 -12.80 -13.47 -5.48
CA LEU A 75 -13.76 -13.39 -6.58
C LEU A 75 -13.32 -14.22 -7.79
N ASP A 76 -12.04 -14.15 -8.17
CA ASP A 76 -11.45 -14.93 -9.27
C ASP A 76 -11.56 -16.45 -9.04
N ARG A 77 -11.54 -16.90 -7.78
CA ARG A 77 -11.65 -18.32 -7.41
C ARG A 77 -13.08 -18.81 -7.30
N THR A 78 -14.02 -17.94 -6.93
CA THR A 78 -15.40 -18.31 -6.64
C THR A 78 -16.32 -18.17 -7.84
N LEU A 79 -15.92 -17.40 -8.86
CA LEU A 79 -16.79 -17.08 -9.98
C LEU A 79 -16.45 -17.89 -11.25
N PRO A 80 -17.40 -18.67 -11.81
CA PRO A 80 -17.19 -19.42 -13.03
C PRO A 80 -17.34 -18.49 -14.24
N VAL A 81 -16.20 -18.01 -14.77
CA VAL A 81 -15.97 -17.53 -16.14
C VAL A 81 -17.09 -16.62 -16.71
N LEU A 82 -16.98 -15.30 -16.50
CA LEU A 82 -17.47 -14.19 -17.35
C LEU A 82 -16.95 -12.86 -16.74
N PRO A 83 -17.00 -11.69 -17.42
CA PRO A 83 -16.56 -10.43 -16.81
C PRO A 83 -17.50 -10.05 -15.66
N HIS A 84 -16.97 -10.05 -14.44
CA HIS A 84 -17.75 -9.67 -13.26
C HIS A 84 -17.59 -8.17 -13.00
N VAL A 85 -18.74 -7.47 -12.92
CA VAL A 85 -18.80 -6.03 -12.59
C VAL A 85 -18.03 -5.74 -11.31
N GLU A 86 -18.16 -6.59 -10.30
CA GLU A 86 -17.44 -6.45 -9.02
C GLU A 86 -15.91 -6.50 -9.16
N ILE A 87 -15.38 -7.39 -10.02
CA ILE A 87 -13.95 -7.47 -10.31
C ILE A 87 -13.50 -6.18 -11.01
N THR A 88 -14.30 -5.69 -11.95
CA THR A 88 -14.02 -4.45 -12.70
C THR A 88 -14.03 -3.23 -11.78
N GLU A 89 -14.98 -3.16 -10.84
CA GLU A 89 -15.03 -2.12 -9.80
C GLU A 89 -13.81 -2.17 -8.89
N CYS A 90 -13.35 -3.36 -8.49
CA CYS A 90 -12.13 -3.51 -7.69
C CYS A 90 -10.90 -2.97 -8.46
N TYR A 91 -10.75 -3.30 -9.75
CA TYR A 91 -9.66 -2.74 -10.57
C TYR A 91 -9.76 -1.23 -10.77
N ASN A 92 -10.97 -0.69 -10.96
CA ASN A 92 -11.18 0.76 -11.05
C ASN A 92 -10.79 1.46 -9.74
N ARG A 93 -11.12 0.87 -8.60
CA ARG A 93 -10.73 1.39 -7.29
C ARG A 93 -9.21 1.31 -7.08
N LEU A 94 -8.57 0.19 -7.43
CA LEU A 94 -7.11 0.06 -7.40
C LEU A 94 -6.41 1.11 -8.26
N ARG A 95 -6.97 1.41 -9.44
CA ARG A 95 -6.47 2.48 -10.31
C ARG A 95 -6.58 3.85 -9.65
N ALA A 96 -7.71 4.16 -9.03
CA ALA A 96 -7.91 5.42 -8.31
C ALA A 96 -6.92 5.57 -7.14
N LEU A 97 -6.72 4.49 -6.37
CA LEU A 97 -5.73 4.45 -5.29
C LEU A 97 -4.29 4.63 -5.82
N GLY A 98 -3.96 4.04 -6.97
CA GLY A 98 -2.66 4.21 -7.62
C GLY A 98 -2.40 5.65 -8.06
N ASN A 99 -3.43 6.33 -8.57
CA ASN A 99 -3.35 7.76 -8.89
C ASN A 99 -3.16 8.60 -7.64
N GLU A 100 -3.88 8.29 -6.56
CA GLU A 100 -3.75 9.01 -5.29
C GLU A 100 -2.33 8.90 -4.71
N ILE A 101 -1.69 7.73 -4.79
CA ILE A 101 -0.26 7.61 -4.46
C ILE A 101 0.58 8.49 -5.37
N GLY A 102 0.33 8.50 -6.69
CA GLY A 102 1.04 9.37 -7.62
C GLY A 102 0.89 10.86 -7.29
N ASP A 103 -0.30 11.30 -6.87
CA ASP A 103 -0.56 12.68 -6.47
C ASP A 103 0.17 13.02 -5.15
N LEU A 104 0.21 12.08 -4.20
CA LEU A 104 0.99 12.22 -2.97
C LEU A 104 2.50 12.30 -3.28
N GLU A 105 3.02 11.50 -4.23
CA GLU A 105 4.40 11.60 -4.72
C GLU A 105 4.68 12.97 -5.34
N ALA A 106 3.80 13.45 -6.23
CA ALA A 106 3.94 14.75 -6.88
C ALA A 106 3.90 15.93 -5.90
N SER A 107 3.17 15.80 -4.78
CA SER A 107 3.12 16.79 -3.71
C SER A 107 4.38 16.82 -2.81
N GLY A 108 5.29 15.85 -2.98
CA GLY A 108 6.50 15.71 -2.18
C GLY A 108 6.29 15.05 -0.81
N ALA A 109 5.10 14.48 -0.58
CA ALA A 109 4.74 13.74 0.63
C ALA A 109 5.47 12.39 0.74
N LEU A 110 5.89 11.85 -0.40
CA LEU A 110 6.63 10.60 -0.55
C LEU A 110 7.99 10.95 -1.14
N LYS A 111 9.09 10.61 -0.47
CA LYS A 111 10.46 10.97 -0.87
C LYS A 111 11.27 9.75 -1.30
#